data_AF-A0A7W7YDN7-F1
#
_entry.id   AF-A0A7W7YDN7-F1
#
_cell.length_a   1.000
_cell.length_b   1.000
_cell.length_c   1.000
_cell.angle_alpha   90.00
_cell.angle_beta   90.00
_cell.angle_gamma   90.00
#
_symmetry.space_group_name_H-M   'P 1'
#
loop_
_entity.id
_entity.type
_entity.pdbx_description
1 polymer ?
#
loop_
_entity_poly.entity_id
_entity_poly.type
_entity_poly.pdbx_seq_one_letter_code
_entity_poly.pdbx_strand_id
1 'polypeptide(L)'
;MSADELFDCEEGAKRPRIFWFLVFAVLWASWIIPEANAAYEKASAELQASNAIMRWWNSNEPGKARIWVYIWGFAGLGIVFVVAHFVALLHASVVKSMAEKVSDFKSQRDQKHFEAKMQHLENENQKQTKLSKSAQSKKELVMRLGNIDQFIRVLAHESDSSKRTVALQAAQAELTTINAKLASEEIVAEAVLAPEVQEHAKETSADLSKLGFAEDRLNRDLQRTFKLKDNQPTQAA
;
A
#
# COMPACT_ATOMS: atom_id res chain seq x y z
N MET A 1 10.09 -42.74 17.57
CA MET A 1 11.31 -41.98 17.26
C MET A 1 12.47 -42.97 17.30
N SER A 2 12.83 -43.51 16.14
CA SER A 2 13.92 -44.49 16.04
C SER A 2 15.28 -43.79 16.15
N ALA A 3 16.34 -44.52 16.51
CA ALA A 3 17.70 -43.97 16.57
C ALA A 3 18.13 -43.38 15.21
N ASP A 4 17.62 -43.92 14.11
CA ASP A 4 17.90 -43.43 12.75
C ASP A 4 17.23 -42.08 12.47
N GLU A 5 15.99 -41.85 12.94
CA GLU A 5 15.32 -40.54 12.85
C GLU A 5 16.01 -39.44 13.67
N LEU A 6 16.82 -39.82 14.68
CA LEU A 6 17.54 -38.89 15.54
C LEU A 6 18.82 -38.35 14.85
N PHE A 7 19.35 -39.06 13.85
CA PHE A 7 20.53 -38.65 13.10
C PHE A 7 20.22 -38.14 11.68
N ASP A 8 19.03 -38.44 11.16
CA ASP A 8 18.59 -37.99 9.85
C ASP A 8 17.95 -36.60 9.93
N CYS A 9 18.79 -35.58 10.00
CA CYS A 9 18.35 -34.18 10.05
C CYS A 9 18.42 -33.52 8.66
N GLU A 10 17.30 -32.90 8.28
CA GLU A 10 17.16 -31.94 7.18
C GLU A 10 18.38 -31.03 7.04
N GLU A 11 18.79 -30.74 5.80
CA GLU A 11 20.00 -29.96 5.46
C GLU A 11 20.14 -28.63 6.21
N GLY A 12 19.03 -28.05 6.70
CA GLY A 12 19.00 -26.81 7.50
C GLY A 12 19.64 -26.91 8.89
N ALA A 13 19.66 -28.08 9.53
CA ALA A 13 20.18 -28.25 10.89
C ALA A 13 21.69 -28.62 10.94
N LYS A 14 22.29 -29.00 9.80
CA LYS A 14 23.68 -29.48 9.73
C LYS A 14 24.70 -28.38 10.09
N ARG A 15 24.52 -27.18 9.54
CA ARG A 15 25.41 -26.02 9.81
C ARG A 15 25.38 -25.56 11.27
N PRO A 16 24.22 -25.30 11.88
CA PRO A 16 24.17 -24.89 13.29
C PRO A 16 24.64 -25.99 14.25
N ARG A 17 24.43 -27.27 13.93
CA ARG A 17 24.97 -28.39 14.74
C ARG A 17 26.49 -28.39 14.81
N ILE A 18 27.16 -28.23 13.66
CA ILE A 18 28.64 -28.17 13.62
C ILE A 18 29.13 -26.93 14.38
N PHE A 19 28.49 -25.77 14.17
CA PHE A 19 28.84 -24.55 14.87
C PHE A 19 28.76 -24.71 16.40
N TRP A 20 27.63 -25.20 16.93
CA TRP A 20 27.46 -25.39 18.37
C TRP A 20 28.33 -26.50 18.93
N PHE A 21 28.55 -27.58 18.19
CA PHE A 21 29.48 -28.62 18.59
C PHE A 21 30.90 -28.07 18.74
N LEU A 22 31.38 -27.25 17.79
CA LEU A 22 32.71 -26.63 17.90
C LEU A 22 32.79 -25.68 19.10
N VAL A 23 31.78 -24.83 19.31
CA VAL A 23 31.73 -23.93 20.46
C VAL A 23 31.80 -24.70 21.78
N PHE A 24 30.95 -25.72 21.94
CA PHE A 24 30.94 -26.51 23.18
C PHE A 24 32.17 -27.42 23.31
N ALA A 25 32.73 -27.94 22.22
CA ALA A 25 33.97 -28.72 22.26
C ALA A 25 35.16 -27.88 22.70
N VAL A 26 35.26 -26.62 22.25
CA VAL A 26 36.31 -25.68 22.70
C VAL A 26 36.15 -25.37 24.19
N LEU A 27 34.92 -25.09 24.65
CA LEU A 27 34.65 -24.85 26.07
C LEU A 27 34.98 -26.09 26.92
N TRP A 28 34.63 -27.28 26.44
CA TRP A 28 34.89 -28.55 27.10
C TRP A 28 36.39 -28.86 27.18
N ALA A 29 37.13 -28.71 26.08
CA ALA A 29 38.57 -28.91 26.04
C ALA A 29 39.31 -27.93 26.96
N SER A 30 38.86 -26.67 27.01
CA SER A 30 39.42 -25.65 27.90
C SER A 30 39.24 -26.00 29.37
N TRP A 31 38.21 -26.78 29.73
CA TRP A 31 37.97 -27.23 31.10
C TRP A 31 38.72 -28.52 31.45
N ILE A 32 38.79 -29.50 30.53
CA ILE A 32 39.43 -30.80 30.79
C ILE A 32 40.95 -30.74 30.81
N ILE A 33 41.58 -29.91 29.98
CA ILE A 33 43.05 -29.86 29.88
C ILE A 33 43.70 -29.42 31.21
N PRO A 34 43.23 -28.35 31.89
CA PRO A 34 43.74 -27.98 33.21
C PRO A 34 43.52 -29.07 34.27
N GLU A 35 42.34 -29.69 34.28
CA GLU A 35 42.01 -30.73 35.26
C GLU A 35 42.88 -32.00 35.07
N ALA A 36 43.13 -32.38 33.81
CA ALA A 36 44.02 -33.49 33.48
C ALA A 36 45.47 -33.21 33.89
N ASN A 37 45.93 -31.96 33.75
CA ASN A 37 47.26 -31.55 34.19
C ASN A 37 47.36 -31.52 35.73
N ALA A 38 46.35 -31.01 36.43
CA ALA A 38 46.30 -31.01 37.89
C ALA A 38 46.29 -32.44 38.48
N ALA A 39 45.54 -33.36 37.86
CA ALA A 39 45.53 -34.77 38.24
C ALA A 39 46.90 -35.44 38.02
N TYR A 40 47.60 -35.08 36.94
CA TYR A 40 48.96 -35.56 36.66
C TYR A 40 49.98 -35.03 37.67
N GLU A 41 49.94 -33.73 37.99
CA GLU A 41 50.82 -33.11 38.99
C GLU A 41 50.62 -33.75 40.37
N LYS A 42 49.36 -33.96 40.78
CA LYS A 42 49.04 -34.62 42.05
C LYS A 42 49.55 -36.06 42.11
N ALA A 43 49.31 -36.85 41.06
CA ALA A 43 49.78 -38.24 41.00
C ALA A 43 51.32 -38.35 40.97
N SER A 44 52.00 -37.40 40.32
CA SER A 44 53.48 -37.38 40.28
C SER A 44 54.10 -36.94 41.60
N ALA A 45 53.48 -36.01 42.33
CA ALA A 45 53.91 -35.62 43.68
C ALA A 45 53.78 -36.77 44.70
N GLU A 46 52.68 -37.52 44.65
CA GLU A 46 52.46 -38.70 45.50
C GLU A 46 53.49 -39.82 45.21
N LEU A 47 53.87 -40.02 43.95
CA LEU A 47 54.90 -40.98 43.56
C LEU A 47 56.29 -40.60 44.08
N GLN A 48 56.63 -39.30 44.07
CA GLN A 48 57.90 -38.79 44.60
C GLN A 48 57.99 -38.96 46.13
N ALA A 49 56.88 -38.80 46.86
CA ALA A 49 56.79 -38.93 48.31
C ALA A 49 56.77 -40.39 48.82
N SER A 50 56.60 -41.39 47.95
CA SER A 50 56.54 -42.81 48.34
C SER A 50 57.93 -43.49 48.42
N ASN A 51 58.13 -44.36 49.42
CA ASN A 51 59.36 -45.13 49.60
C ASN A 51 59.64 -46.10 48.44
N ALA A 52 60.92 -46.38 48.17
CA ALA A 52 61.40 -47.15 47.00
C ALA A 52 60.73 -48.53 46.77
N ILE A 53 60.23 -49.18 47.82
CA ILE A 53 59.52 -50.47 47.73
C ILE A 53 58.08 -50.30 47.21
N MET A 54 57.40 -49.19 47.51
CA MET A 54 56.09 -48.87 46.95
C MET A 54 56.17 -48.43 45.48
N ARG A 55 57.29 -47.86 45.03
CA ARG A 55 57.48 -47.47 43.61
C ARG A 55 57.45 -48.66 42.66
N TRP A 56 57.94 -49.83 43.09
CA TRP A 56 57.91 -51.05 42.29
C TRP A 56 56.52 -51.69 42.27
N TRP A 57 55.79 -51.66 43.40
CA TRP A 57 54.45 -52.23 43.51
C TRP A 57 53.37 -51.36 42.85
N ASN A 58 53.48 -50.04 42.99
CA ASN A 58 52.52 -49.08 42.46
C ASN A 58 52.96 -48.59 41.07
N SER A 59 53.01 -49.50 40.10
CA SER A 59 53.22 -49.21 38.67
C SER A 59 52.03 -48.50 38.00
N ASN A 60 51.22 -47.79 38.79
CA ASN A 60 50.32 -46.79 38.26
C ASN A 60 51.13 -45.55 37.91
N GLU A 61 51.82 -45.65 36.78
CA GLU A 61 52.49 -44.52 36.14
C GLU A 61 51.54 -43.31 36.13
N PRO A 62 52.03 -42.10 36.45
CA PRO A 62 51.21 -40.88 36.41
C PRO A 62 50.55 -40.64 35.05
N GLY A 63 51.06 -41.28 33.98
CA GLY A 63 50.40 -41.36 32.68
C GLY A 63 49.01 -42.02 32.69
N LYS A 64 48.76 -43.03 33.54
CA LYS A 64 47.47 -43.74 33.61
C LYS A 64 46.35 -42.86 34.17
N ALA A 65 46.62 -42.04 35.18
CA ALA A 65 45.64 -41.09 35.73
C ALA A 65 45.21 -40.06 34.67
N ARG A 66 46.16 -39.57 33.88
CA ARG A 66 45.90 -38.66 32.75
C ARG A 66 45.08 -39.33 31.64
N ILE A 67 45.36 -40.60 31.33
CA ILE A 67 44.59 -41.39 30.34
C ILE A 67 43.15 -41.57 30.79
N TRP A 68 42.89 -41.84 32.07
CA TRP A 68 41.52 -41.96 32.59
C TRP A 68 40.72 -40.67 32.47
N VAL A 69 41.35 -39.51 32.74
CA VAL A 69 40.70 -38.21 32.54
C VAL A 69 40.36 -37.97 31.06
N TYR A 70 41.21 -38.40 30.13
CA TYR A 70 40.89 -38.34 28.70
C TYR A 70 39.75 -39.30 28.31
N ILE A 71 39.71 -40.53 28.82
CA ILE A 71 38.63 -41.49 28.55
C ILE A 71 37.29 -40.92 29.01
N TRP A 72 37.22 -40.39 30.23
CA TRP A 72 36.02 -39.71 30.73
C TRP A 72 35.72 -38.42 29.97
N GLY A 73 36.76 -37.72 29.50
CA GLY A 73 36.62 -36.54 28.66
C GLY A 73 36.01 -36.82 27.28
N PHE A 74 36.36 -37.95 26.65
CA PHE A 74 35.75 -38.43 25.41
C PHE A 74 34.29 -38.85 25.63
N ALA A 75 33.97 -39.50 26.76
CA ALA A 75 32.58 -39.80 27.10
C ALA A 75 31.74 -38.53 27.29
N GLY A 76 32.29 -37.50 27.95
CA GLY A 76 31.66 -36.19 28.10
C GLY A 76 31.49 -35.44 26.77
N LEU A 77 32.42 -35.59 25.82
CA LEU A 77 32.31 -35.01 24.48
C LEU A 77 31.10 -35.58 23.72
N GLY A 78 30.76 -36.85 23.95
CA GLY A 78 29.52 -37.46 23.43
C GLY A 78 28.25 -36.77 23.95
N ILE A 79 28.21 -36.41 25.24
CA ILE A 79 27.09 -35.69 25.85
C ILE A 79 27.00 -34.27 25.26
N VAL A 80 28.13 -33.59 25.11
CA VAL A 80 28.22 -32.27 24.48
C VAL A 80 27.66 -32.30 23.05
N PHE A 81 27.94 -33.35 22.29
CA PHE A 81 27.38 -33.53 20.94
C PHE A 81 25.85 -33.64 20.96
N VAL A 82 25.28 -34.40 21.91
CA VAL A 82 23.82 -34.52 22.06
C VAL A 82 23.19 -33.17 22.41
N VAL A 83 23.77 -32.41 23.33
CA VAL A 83 23.27 -31.06 23.69
C VAL A 83 23.33 -30.12 22.50
N ALA A 84 24.45 -30.10 21.77
CA ALA A 84 24.60 -29.28 20.57
C ALA A 84 23.57 -29.64 19.49
N HIS A 85 23.20 -30.92 19.37
CA HIS A 85 22.17 -31.37 18.45
C HIS A 85 20.79 -30.80 18.79
N PHE A 86 20.37 -30.85 20.06
CA PHE A 86 19.09 -30.29 20.50
C PHE A 86 19.02 -28.77 20.32
N VAL A 87 20.10 -28.05 20.63
CA VAL A 87 20.17 -26.58 20.44
C VAL A 87 20.06 -26.23 18.95
N ALA A 88 20.69 -27.00 18.06
CA ALA A 88 20.59 -26.78 16.62
C ALA A 88 19.17 -26.98 16.08
N LEU A 89 18.45 -28.00 16.57
CA LEU A 89 17.05 -28.22 16.20
C LEU A 89 16.14 -27.07 16.64
N LEU A 90 16.31 -26.59 17.87
CA LEU A 90 15.56 -25.43 18.39
C LEU A 90 15.87 -24.14 17.61
N HIS A 91 17.12 -23.93 17.22
CA HIS A 91 17.49 -22.75 16.45
C HIS A 91 16.86 -22.79 15.04
N ALA A 92 16.87 -23.96 14.38
CA ALA A 92 16.27 -24.10 13.05
C ALA A 92 14.74 -23.87 13.07
N SER A 93 14.03 -24.36 14.10
CA SER A 93 12.57 -24.18 14.20
C SER A 93 12.17 -22.73 14.46
N VAL A 94 12.91 -22.02 15.33
CA VAL A 94 12.66 -20.59 15.61
C VAL A 94 12.93 -19.72 14.39
N VAL A 95 14.02 -19.97 13.65
CA VAL A 95 14.37 -19.19 12.45
C VAL A 95 13.34 -19.40 11.34
N LYS A 96 12.87 -20.63 11.10
CA LYS A 96 11.79 -20.91 10.13
C LYS A 96 10.51 -20.14 10.50
N SER A 97 10.09 -20.18 11.77
CA SER A 97 8.89 -19.47 12.24
C SER A 97 9.02 -17.94 12.14
N MET A 98 10.21 -17.37 12.37
CA MET A 98 10.44 -15.94 12.19
C MET A 98 10.46 -15.54 10.72
N ALA A 99 11.07 -16.34 9.84
CA ALA A 99 11.11 -16.05 8.41
C ALA A 99 9.70 -15.99 7.79
N GLU A 100 8.84 -16.95 8.16
CA GLU A 100 7.45 -17.03 7.70
C GLU A 100 6.62 -15.81 8.18
N LYS A 101 6.76 -15.44 9.45
CA LYS A 101 6.10 -14.23 9.98
C LYS A 101 6.56 -12.96 9.26
N VAL A 102 7.86 -12.83 8.99
CA VAL A 102 8.42 -11.65 8.32
C VAL A 102 7.95 -11.58 6.86
N SER A 103 7.85 -12.71 6.14
CA SER A 103 7.30 -12.72 4.78
C SER A 103 5.82 -12.34 4.76
N ASP A 104 5.03 -12.84 5.71
CA ASP A 104 3.60 -12.53 5.81
C ASP A 104 3.36 -11.06 6.14
N PHE A 105 4.14 -10.48 7.07
CA PHE A 105 4.08 -9.07 7.38
C PHE A 105 4.48 -8.18 6.20
N LYS A 106 5.50 -8.60 5.43
CA LYS A 106 5.93 -7.86 4.24
C LYS A 106 4.85 -7.91 3.15
N SER A 107 4.29 -9.09 2.90
CA SER A 107 3.19 -9.28 1.93
C SER A 107 1.96 -8.46 2.31
N GLN A 108 1.52 -8.50 3.58
CA GLN A 108 0.39 -7.68 4.03
C GLN A 108 0.65 -6.18 3.93
N ARG A 109 1.88 -5.74 4.20
CA ARG A 109 2.25 -4.33 4.09
C ARG A 109 2.25 -3.86 2.63
N ASP A 110 2.81 -4.67 1.74
CA ASP A 110 2.86 -4.38 0.30
C ASP A 110 1.45 -4.37 -0.30
N GLN A 111 0.58 -5.29 0.12
CA GLN A 111 -0.83 -5.33 -0.29
C GLN A 111 -1.60 -4.08 0.17
N LYS A 112 -1.47 -3.67 1.44
CA LYS A 112 -2.11 -2.44 1.94
C LYS A 112 -1.60 -1.18 1.24
N HIS A 113 -0.31 -1.12 0.95
CA HIS A 113 0.27 0.02 0.22
C HIS A 113 -0.24 0.06 -1.23
N PHE A 114 -0.39 -1.11 -1.87
CA PHE A 114 -0.98 -1.20 -3.20
C PHE A 114 -2.45 -0.78 -3.21
N GLU A 115 -3.25 -1.27 -2.27
CA GLU A 115 -4.67 -0.88 -2.13
C GLU A 115 -4.83 0.62 -1.90
N ALA A 116 -4.02 1.22 -1.02
CA ALA A 116 -4.05 2.66 -0.79
C ALA A 116 -3.67 3.46 -2.05
N LYS A 117 -2.68 2.99 -2.81
CA LYS A 117 -2.26 3.63 -4.07
C LYS A 117 -3.35 3.51 -5.15
N MET A 118 -4.01 2.37 -5.24
CA MET A 118 -5.14 2.17 -6.16
C MET A 118 -6.31 3.08 -5.81
N GLN A 119 -6.69 3.19 -4.53
CA GLN A 119 -7.73 4.11 -4.09
C GLN A 119 -7.38 5.58 -4.38
N HIS A 120 -6.11 5.96 -4.21
CA HIS A 120 -5.66 7.31 -4.55
C HIS A 120 -5.80 7.61 -6.04
N LEU A 121 -5.32 6.70 -6.90
CA LEU A 121 -5.41 6.86 -8.36
C LEU A 121 -6.87 6.89 -8.84
N GLU A 122 -7.73 6.06 -8.26
CA GLU A 122 -9.17 6.06 -8.55
C GLU A 122 -9.80 7.41 -8.18
N ASN A 123 -9.50 7.94 -6.99
CA ASN A 123 -10.00 9.25 -6.56
C ASN A 123 -9.50 10.39 -7.46
N GLU A 124 -8.24 10.37 -7.88
CA GLU A 124 -7.68 11.34 -8.82
C GLU A 124 -8.34 11.26 -10.19
N ASN A 125 -8.55 10.05 -10.71
CA ASN A 125 -9.21 9.81 -11.98
C ASN A 125 -10.67 10.29 -11.96
N GLN A 126 -11.42 9.97 -10.90
CA GLN A 126 -12.78 10.46 -10.71
C GLN A 126 -12.84 11.99 -10.64
N LYS A 127 -11.88 12.62 -9.94
CA LYS A 127 -11.78 14.08 -9.89
C LYS A 127 -11.50 14.68 -11.26
N GLN A 128 -10.57 14.10 -12.03
CA GLN A 128 -10.24 14.54 -13.37
C GLN A 128 -11.43 14.39 -14.33
N THR A 129 -12.15 13.27 -14.24
CA THR A 129 -13.36 13.01 -15.04
C THR A 129 -14.49 13.99 -14.70
N LYS A 130 -14.68 14.33 -13.42
CA LYS A 130 -15.66 15.36 -13.02
C LYS A 130 -15.29 16.74 -13.56
N LEU A 131 -14.01 17.11 -13.49
CA LEU A 131 -13.52 18.39 -14.00
C LEU A 131 -13.65 18.48 -15.53
N SER A 132 -13.31 17.40 -16.25
CA SER A 132 -13.43 17.35 -17.71
C SER A 132 -14.89 17.41 -18.15
N LYS A 133 -15.79 16.65 -17.51
CA LYS A 133 -17.23 16.69 -17.77
C LYS A 133 -17.78 18.10 -17.51
N SER A 134 -17.43 18.73 -16.40
CA SER A 134 -17.86 20.10 -16.09
C SER A 134 -17.38 21.11 -17.14
N ALA A 135 -16.11 21.05 -17.57
CA ALA A 135 -15.57 21.93 -18.60
C ALA A 135 -16.27 21.74 -19.95
N GLN A 136 -16.52 20.48 -20.34
CA GLN A 136 -17.25 20.15 -21.57
C GLN A 136 -18.70 20.66 -21.51
N SER A 137 -19.39 20.46 -20.39
CA SER A 137 -20.75 20.97 -20.17
C SER A 137 -20.82 22.48 -20.29
N LYS A 138 -19.85 23.22 -19.71
CA LYS A 138 -19.78 24.69 -19.85
C LYS A 138 -19.60 25.11 -21.32
N LYS A 139 -18.65 24.49 -22.02
CA LYS A 139 -18.38 24.79 -23.43
C LYS A 139 -19.61 24.54 -24.31
N GLU A 140 -20.33 23.45 -24.07
CA GLU A 140 -21.55 23.14 -24.81
C GLU A 140 -22.67 24.15 -24.51
N LEU A 141 -22.87 24.54 -23.24
CA LEU A 141 -23.85 25.56 -22.87
C LEU A 141 -23.56 26.91 -23.53
N VAL A 142 -22.31 27.38 -23.50
CA VAL A 142 -21.91 28.64 -24.15
C VAL A 142 -22.15 28.58 -25.66
N MET A 143 -21.78 27.46 -26.31
CA MET A 143 -22.00 27.29 -27.75
C MET A 143 -23.49 27.32 -28.12
N ARG A 144 -24.34 26.60 -27.39
CA ARG A 144 -25.80 26.59 -27.66
C ARG A 144 -26.46 27.91 -27.34
N LEU A 145 -26.07 28.60 -26.26
CA LEU A 145 -26.49 29.97 -25.99
C LEU A 145 -26.07 30.93 -27.10
N GLY A 146 -24.86 30.77 -27.65
CA GLY A 146 -24.39 31.52 -28.82
C GLY A 146 -25.26 31.28 -30.06
N ASN A 147 -25.73 30.06 -30.30
CA ASN A 147 -26.66 29.76 -31.39
C ASN A 147 -28.01 30.46 -31.16
N ILE A 148 -28.54 30.43 -29.93
CA ILE A 148 -29.78 31.13 -29.56
C ILE A 148 -29.62 32.64 -29.81
N ASP A 149 -28.49 33.23 -29.41
CA ASP A 149 -28.17 34.64 -29.64
C ASP A 149 -28.12 34.97 -31.15
N GLN A 150 -27.53 34.10 -31.96
CA GLN A 150 -27.53 34.28 -33.43
C GLN A 150 -28.94 34.31 -34.00
N PHE A 151 -29.84 33.42 -33.55
CA PHE A 151 -31.23 33.45 -33.99
C PHE A 151 -31.95 34.73 -33.54
N ILE A 152 -31.66 35.24 -32.34
CA ILE A 152 -32.22 36.51 -31.83
C ILE A 152 -31.73 37.69 -32.65
N ARG A 153 -30.46 37.72 -33.04
CA ARG A 153 -29.93 38.75 -33.94
C ARG A 153 -30.62 38.72 -35.30
N VAL A 154 -30.94 37.53 -35.83
CA VAL A 154 -31.75 37.42 -37.06
C VAL A 154 -33.14 38.02 -36.85
N LEU A 155 -33.78 37.77 -35.70
CA LEU A 155 -35.08 38.36 -35.36
C LEU A 155 -35.06 39.89 -35.29
N ALA A 156 -33.93 40.49 -34.91
CA ALA A 156 -33.79 41.94 -34.85
C ALA A 156 -33.76 42.61 -36.24
N HIS A 157 -33.32 41.89 -37.28
CA HIS A 157 -33.11 42.44 -38.62
C HIS A 157 -34.13 41.94 -39.65
N GLU A 158 -34.87 40.87 -39.35
CA GLU A 158 -35.81 40.25 -40.26
C GLU A 158 -37.22 40.85 -40.10
N SER A 159 -37.78 41.35 -41.20
CA SER A 159 -39.13 41.92 -41.25
C SER A 159 -40.20 40.90 -41.66
N ASP A 160 -39.80 39.80 -42.31
CA ASP A 160 -40.72 38.75 -42.74
C ASP A 160 -41.19 37.88 -41.56
N SER A 161 -42.50 37.90 -41.31
CA SER A 161 -43.15 37.12 -40.24
C SER A 161 -42.85 35.61 -40.30
N SER A 162 -42.72 35.03 -41.50
CA SER A 162 -42.48 33.60 -41.67
C SER A 162 -41.08 33.22 -41.20
N LYS A 163 -40.07 33.99 -41.61
CA LYS A 163 -38.67 33.79 -41.22
C LYS A 163 -38.44 34.10 -39.74
N ARG A 164 -39.13 35.10 -39.18
CA ARG A 164 -39.10 35.36 -37.73
C ARG A 164 -39.65 34.17 -36.94
N THR A 165 -40.74 33.57 -37.40
CA THR A 165 -41.30 32.36 -36.76
C THR A 165 -40.31 31.20 -36.78
N VAL A 166 -39.63 30.98 -37.92
CA VAL A 166 -38.60 29.93 -38.05
C VAL A 166 -37.43 30.17 -37.11
N ALA A 167 -36.94 31.41 -36.99
CA ALA A 167 -35.84 31.75 -36.08
C ALA A 167 -36.23 31.57 -34.60
N LEU A 168 -37.45 31.95 -34.21
CA LEU A 168 -37.96 31.68 -32.85
C LEU A 168 -38.08 30.17 -32.58
N GLN A 169 -38.58 29.39 -33.53
CA GLN A 169 -38.66 27.93 -33.39
C GLN A 169 -37.28 27.28 -33.28
N ALA A 170 -36.30 27.75 -34.04
CA ALA A 170 -34.92 27.28 -33.98
C ALA A 170 -34.27 27.60 -32.61
N ALA A 171 -34.46 28.82 -32.11
CA ALA A 171 -34.01 29.21 -30.77
C ALA A 171 -34.67 28.37 -29.68
N GLN A 172 -35.97 28.10 -29.79
CA GLN A 172 -36.70 27.23 -28.86
C GLN A 172 -36.21 25.78 -28.92
N ALA A 173 -35.85 25.26 -30.10
CA ALA A 173 -35.32 23.91 -30.27
C ALA A 173 -33.95 23.76 -29.59
N GLU A 174 -33.08 24.75 -29.69
CA GLU A 174 -31.80 24.78 -28.97
C GLU A 174 -32.02 24.78 -27.45
N LEU A 175 -32.92 25.62 -26.94
CA LEU A 175 -33.24 25.64 -25.51
C LEU A 175 -33.85 24.32 -25.02
N THR A 176 -34.69 23.69 -25.83
CA THR A 176 -35.24 22.35 -25.55
C THR A 176 -34.14 21.30 -25.50
N THR A 177 -33.14 21.41 -26.38
CA THR A 177 -31.97 20.52 -26.38
C THR A 177 -31.11 20.71 -25.14
N ILE A 178 -30.90 21.95 -24.70
CA ILE A 178 -30.23 22.26 -23.42
C ILE A 178 -30.98 21.59 -22.26
N ASN A 179 -32.30 21.75 -22.19
CA ASN A 179 -33.11 21.16 -21.13
C ASN A 179 -33.09 19.62 -21.15
N ALA A 180 -33.14 19.01 -22.34
CA ALA A 180 -33.04 17.56 -22.48
C ALA A 180 -31.67 17.05 -21.99
N LYS A 181 -30.59 17.75 -22.33
CA LYS A 181 -29.22 17.39 -21.90
C LYS A 181 -28.94 17.63 -20.42
N LEU A 182 -29.63 18.59 -19.82
CA LEU A 182 -29.63 18.78 -18.37
C LEU A 182 -30.40 17.65 -17.68
N ALA A 183 -31.54 17.23 -18.22
CA ALA A 183 -32.34 16.14 -17.68
C ALA A 183 -31.66 14.77 -17.82
N SER A 184 -30.88 14.56 -18.87
CA SER A 184 -30.09 13.33 -19.08
C SER A 184 -28.74 13.31 -18.36
N GLU A 185 -28.41 14.36 -17.60
CA GLU A 185 -27.11 14.54 -16.94
C GLU A 185 -25.90 14.55 -17.89
N GLU A 186 -26.10 14.72 -19.20
CA GLU A 186 -25.01 14.98 -20.14
C GLU A 186 -24.34 16.34 -19.83
N ILE A 187 -25.17 17.34 -19.51
CA ILE A 187 -24.72 18.63 -19.00
C ILE A 187 -24.90 18.64 -17.48
N VAL A 188 -23.80 18.87 -16.77
CA VAL A 188 -23.85 18.93 -15.30
C VAL A 188 -24.58 20.21 -14.86
N ALA A 189 -25.50 20.10 -13.90
CA ALA A 189 -26.33 21.22 -13.45
C ALA A 189 -25.53 22.42 -12.91
N GLU A 190 -24.35 22.17 -12.32
CA GLU A 190 -23.45 23.24 -11.85
C GLU A 190 -22.88 24.08 -13.00
N ALA A 191 -22.84 23.55 -14.23
CA ALA A 191 -22.35 24.30 -15.39
C ALA A 191 -23.28 25.48 -15.75
N VAL A 192 -24.58 25.37 -15.44
CA VAL A 192 -25.58 26.44 -15.62
C VAL A 192 -25.29 27.64 -14.72
N LEU A 193 -24.67 27.40 -13.56
CA LEU A 193 -24.33 28.43 -12.58
C LEU A 193 -22.96 29.09 -12.85
N ALA A 194 -22.26 28.67 -13.91
CA ALA A 194 -20.99 29.28 -14.28
C ALA A 194 -21.19 30.76 -14.66
N PRO A 195 -20.30 31.67 -14.22
CA PRO A 195 -20.48 33.11 -14.43
C PRO A 195 -20.61 33.48 -15.91
N GLU A 196 -19.77 32.90 -16.76
CA GLU A 196 -19.79 33.10 -18.22
C GLU A 196 -21.14 32.66 -18.82
N VAL A 197 -21.65 31.49 -18.43
CA VAL A 197 -22.94 30.97 -18.91
C VAL A 197 -24.09 31.86 -18.45
N GLN A 198 -24.04 32.34 -17.20
CA GLN A 198 -25.05 33.25 -16.67
C GLN A 198 -25.02 34.62 -17.34
N GLU A 199 -23.85 35.15 -17.67
CA GLU A 199 -23.69 36.43 -18.37
C GLU A 199 -24.29 36.34 -19.77
N HIS A 200 -23.91 35.33 -20.56
CA HIS A 200 -24.50 35.08 -21.87
C HIS A 200 -26.03 34.91 -21.79
N ALA A 201 -26.54 34.11 -20.85
CA ALA A 201 -27.98 33.93 -20.70
C ALA A 201 -28.71 35.23 -20.32
N LYS A 202 -28.11 36.09 -19.48
CA LYS A 202 -28.68 37.41 -19.14
C LYS A 202 -28.71 38.34 -20.35
N GLU A 203 -27.64 38.39 -21.14
CA GLU A 203 -27.58 39.19 -22.36
C GLU A 203 -28.65 38.74 -23.36
N THR A 204 -28.74 37.44 -23.61
CA THR A 204 -29.76 36.84 -24.48
C THR A 204 -31.18 37.16 -24.00
N SER A 205 -31.45 37.08 -22.69
CA SER A 205 -32.76 37.45 -22.11
C SER A 205 -33.06 38.95 -22.26
N ALA A 206 -32.06 39.81 -22.07
CA ALA A 206 -32.19 41.25 -22.24
C ALA A 206 -32.49 41.61 -23.71
N ASP A 207 -31.83 40.96 -24.66
CA ASP A 207 -32.03 41.20 -26.09
C ASP A 207 -33.41 40.71 -26.58
N LEU A 208 -33.89 39.56 -26.08
CA LEU A 208 -35.29 39.15 -26.29
C LEU A 208 -36.27 40.19 -25.75
N SER A 209 -36.00 40.74 -24.56
CA SER A 209 -36.86 41.75 -23.96
C SER A 209 -36.90 43.04 -24.78
N LYS A 210 -35.76 43.50 -25.33
CA LYS A 210 -35.68 44.67 -26.23
C LYS A 210 -36.47 44.46 -27.52
N LEU A 211 -36.54 43.24 -28.03
CA LEU A 211 -37.30 42.89 -29.23
C LEU A 211 -38.81 42.72 -28.98
N GLY A 212 -39.28 42.94 -27.74
CA GLY A 212 -40.68 42.80 -27.36
C GLY A 212 -41.09 41.38 -26.98
N PHE A 213 -40.12 40.47 -26.81
CA PHE A 213 -40.34 39.07 -26.41
C PHE A 213 -40.10 38.85 -24.90
N ALA A 214 -40.29 39.89 -24.08
CA ALA A 214 -40.07 39.80 -22.63
C ALA A 214 -40.95 38.72 -21.97
N GLU A 215 -42.23 38.66 -22.36
CA GLU A 215 -43.21 37.68 -21.86
C GLU A 215 -43.30 36.42 -22.73
N ASP A 216 -42.44 36.31 -23.75
CA ASP A 216 -42.46 35.15 -24.65
C ASP A 216 -42.01 33.88 -23.92
N ARG A 217 -42.54 32.74 -24.37
CA ARG A 217 -42.20 31.44 -23.81
C ARG A 217 -40.70 31.18 -23.82
N LEU A 218 -39.99 31.56 -24.89
CA LEU A 218 -38.55 31.39 -25.01
C LEU A 218 -37.80 32.11 -23.88
N ASN A 219 -38.15 33.37 -23.62
CA ASN A 219 -37.49 34.17 -22.60
C ASN A 219 -37.77 33.62 -21.19
N ARG A 220 -39.03 33.25 -20.91
CA ARG A 220 -39.41 32.66 -19.62
C ARG A 220 -38.72 31.32 -19.38
N ASP A 221 -38.66 30.45 -20.38
CA ASP A 221 -38.01 29.16 -20.28
C ASP A 221 -36.49 29.35 -20.11
N LEU A 222 -35.88 30.33 -20.78
CA LEU A 222 -34.46 30.68 -20.64
C LEU A 222 -34.15 31.20 -19.23
N GLN A 223 -34.96 32.11 -18.69
CA GLN A 223 -34.83 32.59 -17.31
C GLN A 223 -34.95 31.46 -16.28
N ARG A 224 -35.89 30.53 -16.48
CA ARG A 224 -36.06 29.36 -15.61
C ARG A 224 -34.88 28.39 -15.68
N THR A 225 -34.45 28.01 -16.88
CA THR A 225 -33.34 27.07 -17.09
C THR A 225 -32.05 27.61 -16.49
N PHE A 226 -31.76 28.90 -16.69
CA PHE A 226 -30.52 29.52 -16.21
C PHE A 226 -30.63 30.18 -14.83
N LYS A 227 -31.80 30.08 -14.17
CA LYS A 227 -32.09 30.69 -12.86
C LYS A 227 -31.74 32.18 -12.82
N LEU A 228 -32.07 32.89 -13.88
CA LEU A 228 -31.86 34.33 -13.97
C LEU A 228 -32.82 35.00 -12.99
N LYS A 229 -32.30 35.85 -12.09
CA LYS A 229 -33.16 36.70 -11.26
C LYS A 229 -33.80 37.73 -12.19
N ASP A 230 -35.10 37.93 -12.05
CA ASP A 230 -35.83 38.97 -12.75
C ASP A 230 -35.12 40.31 -12.52
N ASN A 231 -34.49 40.84 -13.57
CA ASN A 231 -34.22 42.27 -13.61
C ASN A 231 -35.57 42.95 -13.83
N GLN A 232 -36.35 43.09 -12.75
CA GLN A 232 -37.40 44.10 -12.73
C GLN A 232 -36.74 45.44 -13.09
N PRO A 233 -37.26 46.20 -14.06
CA PRO A 233 -36.77 47.54 -14.30
C PRO A 233 -37.00 48.32 -13.02
N THR A 234 -35.92 48.78 -12.39
CA THR A 234 -35.97 49.79 -11.34
C THR A 234 -36.73 50.97 -11.92
N GLN A 235 -38.01 51.10 -11.56
CA GLN A 235 -38.77 52.31 -11.80
C GLN A 235 -38.04 53.40 -11.01
N ALA A 236 -37.42 54.33 -11.76
CA ALA A 236 -36.96 55.58 -11.22
C ALA A 236 -38.16 56.30 -10.60
N ALA A 237 -38.05 56.58 -9.30
CA ALA A 237 -38.87 57.54 -8.58
C ALA A 237 -38.02 58.79 -8.33
#